data_AF-A0AAP3MAS7-F1
#
_entry.id   AF-A0AAP3MAS7-F1
#
_cell.length_a   1.000
_cell.length_b   1.000
_cell.length_c   1.000
_cell.angle_alpha   90.00
_cell.angle_beta   90.00
_cell.angle_gamma   90.00
#
_symmetry.space_group_name_H-M   'P 1'
#
loop_
_entity.id
_entity.type
_entity.pdbx_description
1 polymer ?
#
loop_
_entity_poly.entity_id
_entity_poly.type
_entity_poly.pdbx_seq_one_letter_code
_entity_poly.pdbx_strand_id
1 'polypeptide(L)'
;MNDLAKILSLNNLLIKNNINPSENFETIYSQITDDGLKKEIESRIIDYFSKLSLPEHVTIYDQLLLSLREKDAIFTFNWDPFLFDAYKRNSDIVSLPQIFFLHGNVRIGACEACDKWGEKNTYCPECDIRFKDVPLLYPIKNKSYFQSSKYTALSWKKAESWFSEAFTITIFGYSAPTSDIEAVSLLNKVWLHISERQFEHVEVIDILMSS
;
A
#
# COMPACT_ATOMS: atom_id res chain seq x y z
N MET A 1 -6.51 10.91 4.30
CA MET A 1 -7.77 10.13 4.42
C MET A 1 -8.70 10.78 5.43
N ASN A 2 -9.42 11.83 5.03
CA ASN A 2 -10.24 12.59 5.97
C ASN A 2 -11.64 12.00 6.14
N ASP A 3 -12.15 11.31 5.11
CA ASP A 3 -13.50 10.75 5.13
C ASP A 3 -13.60 9.29 5.60
N LEU A 4 -12.46 8.62 5.88
CA LEU A 4 -12.47 7.19 6.19
C LEU A 4 -13.34 6.88 7.43
N ALA A 5 -13.24 7.69 8.48
CA ALA A 5 -14.05 7.51 9.69
C ALA A 5 -15.56 7.59 9.41
N LYS A 6 -15.96 8.48 8.50
CA LYS A 6 -17.35 8.62 8.06
C LYS A 6 -17.80 7.44 7.19
N ILE A 7 -16.97 7.05 6.21
CA ILE A 7 -17.24 5.91 5.31
C ILE A 7 -17.46 4.61 6.11
N LEU A 8 -16.62 4.38 7.13
CA LEU A 8 -16.68 3.21 7.99
C LEU A 8 -17.71 3.32 9.12
N SER A 9 -18.51 4.40 9.14
CA SER A 9 -19.52 4.68 10.17
C SER A 9 -18.95 4.59 11.59
N LEU A 10 -17.73 5.09 11.79
CA LEU A 10 -17.03 5.04 13.09
C LEU A 10 -17.49 6.13 14.06
N ASN A 11 -18.24 7.14 13.61
CA ASN A 11 -18.57 8.32 14.42
C ASN A 11 -19.13 7.96 15.81
N ASN A 12 -20.16 7.12 15.87
CA ASN A 12 -20.75 6.71 17.15
C ASN A 12 -19.76 5.95 18.04
N LEU A 13 -18.92 5.11 17.41
CA LEU A 13 -17.90 4.33 18.11
C LEU A 13 -16.80 5.23 18.68
N LEU A 14 -16.34 6.22 17.92
CA LEU A 14 -15.32 7.19 18.34
C LEU A 14 -15.84 8.11 19.45
N ILE A 15 -17.04 8.66 19.29
CA ILE A 15 -17.68 9.54 20.30
C ILE A 15 -17.85 8.79 21.63
N LYS A 16 -18.29 7.53 21.60
CA LYS A 16 -18.43 6.69 22.80
C LYS A 16 -17.11 6.51 23.55
N ASN A 17 -15.98 6.59 22.85
CA ASN A 17 -14.63 6.44 23.40
C ASN A 17 -13.92 7.79 23.58
N ASN A 18 -14.65 8.92 23.56
CA ASN A 18 -14.12 10.28 23.69
C ASN A 18 -13.07 10.68 22.62
N ILE A 19 -13.17 10.11 21.42
CA ILE A 19 -12.31 10.44 20.28
C ILE A 19 -13.08 11.33 19.30
N ASN A 20 -12.46 12.39 18.82
CA ASN A 20 -13.08 13.33 17.88
C ASN A 20 -13.11 12.74 16.45
N PRO A 21 -14.30 12.43 15.88
CA PRO A 21 -14.39 11.82 14.54
C PRO A 21 -14.10 12.80 13.39
N SER A 22 -13.96 14.10 13.65
CA SER A 22 -13.63 15.11 12.64
C SER A 22 -12.14 15.27 12.35
N GLU A 23 -11.29 14.64 13.16
CA GLU A 23 -9.85 14.63 12.91
C GLU A 23 -9.51 13.69 11.74
N ASN A 24 -8.31 13.86 11.17
CA ASN A 24 -7.84 12.91 10.17
C ASN A 24 -7.68 11.51 10.79
N PHE A 25 -7.79 10.48 9.96
CA PHE A 25 -7.78 9.10 10.43
C PHE A 25 -6.48 8.71 11.17
N GLU A 26 -5.32 9.25 10.78
CA GLU A 26 -4.04 9.01 11.47
C GLU A 26 -4.08 9.48 12.93
N THR A 27 -4.63 10.68 13.16
CA THR A 27 -4.76 11.28 14.49
C THR A 27 -5.74 10.46 15.34
N ILE A 28 -6.90 10.12 14.75
CA ILE A 28 -7.90 9.24 15.38
C ILE A 28 -7.25 7.92 15.79
N TYR A 29 -6.54 7.28 14.87
CA TYR A 29 -5.96 5.95 15.09
C TYR A 29 -4.86 5.96 16.15
N SER A 30 -4.06 7.02 16.19
CA SER A 30 -2.98 7.20 17.17
C SER A 30 -3.49 7.47 18.60
N GLN A 31 -4.72 7.93 18.76
CA GLN A 31 -5.35 8.17 20.08
C GLN A 31 -5.93 6.89 20.70
N ILE A 32 -6.12 5.82 19.91
CA ILE A 32 -6.72 4.58 20.39
C ILE A 32 -5.69 3.78 21.21
N THR A 33 -5.93 3.69 22.52
CA THR A 33 -5.14 2.87 23.44
C THR A 33 -5.81 1.53 23.77
N ASP A 34 -7.11 1.41 23.52
CA ASP A 34 -7.88 0.19 23.76
C ASP A 34 -7.73 -0.81 22.60
N ASP A 35 -7.16 -1.99 22.90
CA ASP A 35 -6.92 -3.03 21.90
C ASP A 35 -8.21 -3.62 21.31
N GLY A 36 -9.32 -3.60 22.07
CA GLY A 36 -10.61 -4.08 21.60
C GLY A 36 -11.19 -3.17 20.52
N LEU A 37 -11.21 -1.87 20.80
CA LEU A 37 -11.62 -0.82 19.87
C LEU A 37 -10.73 -0.81 18.62
N LYS A 38 -9.42 -0.96 18.80
CA LYS A 38 -8.47 -1.05 17.69
C LYS A 38 -8.82 -2.19 16.77
N LYS A 39 -8.97 -3.42 17.29
CA LYS A 39 -9.37 -4.59 16.52
C LYS A 39 -10.72 -4.43 15.84
N GLU A 40 -11.70 -3.80 16.49
CA GLU A 40 -13.00 -3.53 15.87
C GLU A 40 -12.87 -2.61 14.66
N ILE A 41 -12.08 -1.53 14.77
CA ILE A 41 -11.81 -0.61 13.67
C ILE A 41 -11.04 -1.28 12.54
N GLU A 42 -9.97 -2.01 12.86
CA GLU A 42 -9.18 -2.78 11.88
C GLU A 42 -10.06 -3.79 11.12
N SER A 43 -10.95 -4.49 11.83
CA SER A 43 -11.92 -5.43 11.22
C SER A 43 -12.86 -4.73 10.25
N ARG A 44 -13.44 -3.58 10.63
CA ARG A 44 -14.32 -2.78 9.75
C ARG A 44 -13.59 -2.27 8.51
N ILE A 45 -12.32 -1.89 8.64
CA ILE A 45 -11.47 -1.48 7.51
C ILE A 45 -11.32 -2.65 6.53
N ILE A 46 -10.90 -3.81 7.04
CA ILE A 46 -10.71 -5.02 6.23
C ILE A 46 -12.03 -5.40 5.54
N ASP A 47 -13.14 -5.44 6.27
CA ASP A 47 -14.46 -5.78 5.74
C ASP A 47 -14.91 -4.83 4.64
N TYR A 48 -14.70 -3.53 4.81
CA TYR A 48 -15.08 -2.52 3.82
C TYR A 48 -14.27 -2.68 2.53
N PHE A 49 -12.94 -2.63 2.63
CA PHE A 49 -12.07 -2.70 1.45
C PHE A 49 -12.17 -4.07 0.76
N SER A 50 -12.38 -5.14 1.51
CA SER A 50 -12.53 -6.47 0.94
C SER A 50 -13.77 -6.61 0.06
N LYS A 51 -14.81 -5.79 0.26
CA LYS A 51 -16.04 -5.80 -0.54
C LYS A 51 -15.95 -4.95 -1.81
N LEU A 52 -14.92 -4.11 -1.94
CA LEU A 52 -14.71 -3.32 -3.15
C LEU A 52 -14.30 -4.23 -4.31
N SER A 53 -14.65 -3.83 -5.52
CA SER A 53 -14.27 -4.54 -6.74
C SER A 53 -14.09 -3.53 -7.88
N LEU A 54 -13.21 -3.86 -8.82
CA LEU A 54 -13.12 -3.10 -10.06
C LEU A 54 -14.38 -3.27 -10.91
N PRO A 55 -14.79 -2.23 -11.66
CA PRO A 55 -15.82 -2.39 -12.68
C PRO A 55 -15.33 -3.30 -13.83
N GLU A 56 -16.26 -3.75 -14.68
CA GLU A 56 -15.93 -4.64 -15.81
C GLU A 56 -15.16 -3.93 -16.94
N HIS A 57 -15.22 -2.59 -17.01
CA HIS A 57 -14.48 -1.82 -18.00
C HIS A 57 -13.03 -1.52 -17.55
N VAL A 58 -12.19 -1.15 -18.51
CA VAL A 58 -10.79 -0.75 -18.30
C VAL A 58 -10.72 0.50 -17.43
N THR A 59 -9.88 0.46 -16.39
CA THR A 59 -9.65 1.56 -15.46
C THR A 59 -8.25 2.15 -15.60
N ILE A 60 -7.96 3.21 -14.84
CA ILE A 60 -6.61 3.78 -14.77
C ILE A 60 -5.57 2.79 -14.22
N TYR A 61 -5.97 1.86 -13.33
CA TYR A 61 -5.05 0.83 -12.83
C TYR A 61 -4.65 -0.15 -13.94
N ASP A 62 -5.58 -0.52 -14.82
CA ASP A 62 -5.28 -1.33 -16.00
C ASP A 62 -4.32 -0.59 -16.92
N GLN A 63 -4.60 0.69 -17.23
CA GLN A 63 -3.74 1.51 -18.08
C GLN A 63 -2.33 1.69 -17.51
N LEU A 64 -2.22 1.94 -16.19
CA LEU A 64 -0.94 2.02 -15.50
C LEU A 64 -0.13 0.74 -15.67
N LEU A 65 -0.73 -0.41 -15.39
CA LEU A 65 -0.08 -1.72 -15.50
C LEU A 65 0.37 -2.02 -16.94
N LEU A 66 -0.50 -1.75 -17.93
CA LEU A 66 -0.21 -1.99 -19.34
C LEU A 66 0.80 -1.01 -19.94
N SER A 67 1.02 0.14 -19.31
CA SER A 67 2.04 1.11 -19.73
C SER A 67 3.46 0.75 -19.28
N LEU A 68 3.59 -0.20 -18.35
CA LEU A 68 4.84 -0.62 -17.74
C LEU A 68 5.27 -2.00 -18.25
N ARG A 69 6.53 -2.36 -18.04
CA ARG A 69 7.12 -3.65 -18.44
C ARG A 69 7.51 -4.46 -17.21
N GLU A 70 7.83 -5.72 -17.42
CA GLU A 70 8.28 -6.65 -16.38
C GLU A 70 9.49 -6.17 -15.57
N LYS A 71 10.37 -5.38 -16.21
CA LYS A 71 11.54 -4.79 -15.55
C LYS A 71 11.24 -3.51 -14.75
N ASP A 72 10.00 -3.03 -14.79
CA ASP A 72 9.57 -1.85 -14.05
C ASP A 72 8.85 -2.31 -12.76
N ALA A 73 8.69 -1.42 -11.77
CA ALA A 73 8.12 -1.78 -10.47
C ALA A 73 7.14 -0.72 -9.95
N ILE A 74 6.05 -1.17 -9.32
CA ILE A 74 5.07 -0.33 -8.62
C ILE A 74 5.18 -0.59 -7.11
N PHE A 75 5.36 0.48 -6.35
CA PHE A 75 5.31 0.46 -4.88
C PHE A 75 4.05 1.18 -4.43
N THR A 76 3.14 0.47 -3.76
CA THR A 76 1.83 1.02 -3.39
C THR A 76 1.61 1.00 -1.88
N PHE A 77 0.97 2.06 -1.39
CA PHE A 77 0.50 2.18 -0.02
C PHE A 77 -0.99 1.83 0.14
N ASN A 78 -1.66 1.51 -0.96
CA ASN A 78 -3.11 1.31 -0.99
C ASN A 78 -3.52 -0.04 -0.40
N TRP A 79 -4.44 0.00 0.55
CA TRP A 79 -5.09 -1.21 1.09
C TRP A 79 -6.20 -1.74 0.18
N ASP A 80 -6.78 -0.88 -0.66
CA ASP A 80 -7.89 -1.22 -1.57
C ASP A 80 -7.49 -2.28 -2.60
N PRO A 81 -8.43 -3.06 -3.14
CA PRO A 81 -8.10 -4.20 -3.98
C PRO A 81 -7.77 -3.83 -5.43
N PHE A 82 -7.88 -2.56 -5.84
CA PHE A 82 -8.01 -2.22 -7.26
C PHE A 82 -6.76 -2.53 -8.08
N LEU A 83 -5.57 -2.20 -7.57
CA LEU A 83 -4.34 -2.53 -8.29
C LEU A 83 -4.13 -4.06 -8.41
N PHE A 84 -4.47 -4.80 -7.35
CA PHE A 84 -4.40 -6.27 -7.37
C PHE A 84 -5.39 -6.87 -8.37
N ASP A 85 -6.65 -6.41 -8.34
CA ASP A 85 -7.71 -6.91 -9.21
C ASP A 85 -7.38 -6.60 -10.68
N ALA A 86 -6.79 -5.43 -10.98
CA ALA A 86 -6.32 -5.07 -12.32
C ALA A 86 -5.14 -5.95 -12.74
N TYR A 87 -4.18 -6.20 -11.83
CA TYR A 87 -3.07 -7.11 -12.11
C TYR A 87 -3.57 -8.51 -12.48
N LYS A 88 -4.46 -9.09 -11.68
CA LYS A 88 -5.04 -10.41 -11.93
C LYS A 88 -5.80 -10.48 -13.26
N ARG A 89 -6.51 -9.41 -13.61
CA ARG A 89 -7.25 -9.32 -14.88
C ARG A 89 -6.33 -9.34 -16.11
N ASN A 90 -5.13 -8.77 -15.99
CA ASN A 90 -4.22 -8.57 -17.13
C ASN A 90 -3.03 -9.56 -17.16
N SER A 91 -2.76 -10.29 -16.06
CA SER A 91 -1.55 -11.13 -15.91
C SER A 91 -1.46 -12.29 -16.88
N ASP A 92 -2.59 -12.78 -17.38
CA ASP A 92 -2.64 -13.88 -18.36
C ASP A 92 -2.50 -13.38 -19.81
N ILE A 93 -2.51 -12.05 -20.03
CA ILE A 93 -2.53 -11.43 -21.36
C ILE A 93 -1.15 -10.89 -21.73
N VAL A 94 -0.46 -10.25 -20.79
CA VAL A 94 0.84 -9.62 -21.02
C VAL A 94 1.75 -9.75 -19.79
N SER A 95 3.06 -9.65 -19.99
CA SER A 95 4.01 -9.49 -18.88
C SER A 95 3.82 -8.14 -18.21
N LEU A 96 3.59 -8.15 -16.89
CA LEU A 96 3.30 -6.98 -16.07
C LEU A 96 4.49 -6.58 -15.17
N PRO A 97 4.55 -5.33 -14.67
CA PRO A 97 5.57 -4.90 -13.72
C PRO A 97 5.51 -5.67 -12.40
N GLN A 98 6.60 -5.61 -11.64
CA GLN A 98 6.63 -6.08 -10.26
C GLN A 98 5.79 -5.15 -9.37
N ILE A 99 5.02 -5.70 -8.43
CA ILE A 99 4.21 -4.90 -7.48
C ILE A 99 4.62 -5.22 -6.05
N PHE A 100 4.76 -4.17 -5.23
CA PHE A 100 5.08 -4.27 -3.81
C PHE A 100 4.05 -3.48 -2.99
N PHE A 101 3.28 -4.19 -2.15
CA PHE A 101 2.25 -3.60 -1.29
C PHE A 101 2.86 -3.21 0.07
N LEU A 102 3.42 -2.00 0.15
CA LEU A 102 4.23 -1.53 1.28
C LEU A 102 3.46 -1.45 2.60
N HIS A 103 2.13 -1.29 2.54
CA HIS A 103 1.23 -1.29 3.69
C HIS A 103 0.34 -2.54 3.77
N GLY A 104 0.67 -3.60 3.02
CA GLY A 104 -0.24 -4.72 2.82
C GLY A 104 -1.43 -4.38 1.93
N ASN A 105 -2.29 -5.36 1.68
CA ASN A 105 -3.47 -5.22 0.85
C ASN A 105 -4.53 -6.25 1.24
N VAL A 106 -5.82 -5.92 1.11
CA VAL A 106 -6.89 -6.84 1.50
C VAL A 106 -6.99 -8.11 0.64
N ARG A 107 -6.37 -8.15 -0.53
CA ARG A 107 -6.39 -9.30 -1.46
C ARG A 107 -5.19 -10.21 -1.35
N ILE A 108 -4.10 -9.79 -0.69
CA ILE A 108 -2.84 -10.51 -0.76
C ILE A 108 -2.59 -11.39 0.46
N GLY A 109 -1.90 -12.50 0.22
CA GLY A 109 -1.11 -13.17 1.23
C GLY A 109 0.33 -13.33 0.75
N ALA A 110 1.24 -13.69 1.67
CA ALA A 110 2.66 -13.86 1.41
C ALA A 110 3.13 -15.29 1.66
N CYS A 111 4.01 -15.78 0.78
CA CYS A 111 4.69 -17.04 0.92
C CYS A 111 6.03 -16.77 1.60
N GLU A 112 6.18 -17.25 2.82
CA GLU A 112 7.40 -17.06 3.60
C GLU A 112 8.59 -17.88 3.09
N ALA A 113 8.35 -18.89 2.25
CA ALA A 113 9.42 -19.73 1.69
C ALA A 113 10.02 -19.12 0.42
N CYS A 114 9.17 -18.60 -0.48
CA CYS A 114 9.57 -18.07 -1.78
C CYS A 114 9.73 -16.54 -1.80
N ASP A 115 9.38 -15.84 -0.71
CA ASP A 115 9.40 -14.38 -0.62
C ASP A 115 8.52 -13.70 -1.71
N LYS A 116 7.37 -14.32 -2.03
CA LYS A 116 6.39 -13.85 -3.02
C LYS A 116 5.05 -13.55 -2.38
N TRP A 117 4.26 -12.69 -3.00
CA TRP A 117 2.84 -12.52 -2.67
C TRP A 117 1.96 -13.23 -3.71
N GLY A 118 0.71 -13.45 -3.34
CA GLY A 118 -0.32 -13.99 -4.22
C GLY A 118 -1.70 -13.76 -3.62
N GLU A 119 -2.74 -14.31 -4.26
CA GLU A 119 -4.10 -14.19 -3.78
C GLU A 119 -4.26 -14.82 -2.40
N LYS A 120 -4.89 -14.09 -1.48
CA LYS A 120 -5.17 -14.55 -0.13
C LYS A 120 -5.95 -15.87 -0.16
N ASN A 121 -5.66 -16.76 0.78
CA ASN A 121 -6.28 -18.10 0.88
C ASN A 121 -5.99 -19.06 -0.27
N THR A 122 -5.02 -18.75 -1.14
CA THR A 122 -4.54 -19.67 -2.17
C THR A 122 -3.15 -20.23 -1.82
N TYR A 123 -2.56 -20.97 -2.74
CA TYR A 123 -1.28 -21.66 -2.56
C TYR A 123 -0.22 -21.05 -3.47
N CYS A 124 1.01 -20.98 -2.97
CA CYS A 124 2.14 -20.53 -3.76
C CYS A 124 2.41 -21.52 -4.90
N PRO A 125 2.45 -21.08 -6.17
CA PRO A 125 2.63 -21.99 -7.31
C PRO A 125 4.01 -22.64 -7.36
N GLU A 126 4.98 -22.16 -6.56
CA GLU A 126 6.36 -22.69 -6.56
C GLU A 126 6.63 -23.75 -5.49
N CYS A 127 6.01 -23.60 -4.31
CA CYS A 127 6.28 -24.49 -3.17
C CYS A 127 5.03 -25.13 -2.58
N ASP A 128 3.85 -24.83 -3.12
CA ASP A 128 2.54 -25.35 -2.68
C ASP A 128 2.22 -25.08 -1.20
N ILE A 129 2.88 -24.07 -0.61
CA ILE A 129 2.56 -23.58 0.74
C ILE A 129 1.48 -22.51 0.63
N ARG A 130 0.44 -22.63 1.47
CA ARG A 130 -0.64 -21.64 1.55
C ARG A 130 -0.08 -20.25 1.88
N PHE A 131 -0.53 -19.24 1.13
CA PHE A 131 -0.20 -17.86 1.42
C PHE A 131 -0.71 -17.44 2.80
N LYS A 132 0.18 -16.88 3.63
CA LYS A 132 -0.17 -16.32 4.94
C LYS A 132 -0.69 -14.90 4.80
N ASP A 133 -1.62 -14.53 5.67
CA ASP A 133 -2.17 -13.18 5.70
C ASP A 133 -1.08 -12.13 5.94
N VAL A 134 -1.10 -11.08 5.11
CA VAL A 134 -0.26 -9.89 5.31
C VAL A 134 -1.08 -8.86 6.09
N PRO A 135 -0.65 -8.44 7.29
CA PRO A 135 -1.38 -7.43 8.05
C PRO A 135 -1.35 -6.07 7.31
N LEU A 136 -2.45 -5.32 7.41
CA LEU A 136 -2.46 -3.93 6.96
C LEU A 136 -1.63 -3.07 7.91
N LEU A 137 -0.87 -2.13 7.36
CA LEU A 137 -0.12 -1.16 8.14
C LEU A 137 -0.89 0.14 8.21
N TYR A 138 -1.25 0.52 9.43
CA TYR A 138 -2.05 1.69 9.71
C TYR A 138 -1.19 2.95 9.85
N PRO A 139 -1.72 4.14 9.52
CA PRO A 139 -1.00 5.40 9.63
C PRO A 139 -0.85 5.77 11.11
N ILE A 140 0.30 5.43 11.68
CA ILE A 140 0.77 5.88 12.99
C ILE A 140 2.15 6.52 12.82
N LYS A 141 2.52 7.43 13.73
CA LYS A 141 3.80 8.18 13.64
C LYS A 141 5.07 7.33 13.69
N ASN A 142 5.01 6.14 14.28
CA ASN A 142 6.18 5.26 14.41
C ASN A 142 5.78 3.85 13.99
N LYS A 143 5.91 3.58 12.69
CA LYS A 143 5.55 2.28 12.13
C LYS A 143 6.76 1.37 12.22
N SER A 144 6.66 0.30 13.00
CA SER A 144 7.67 -0.76 13.03
C SER A 144 7.50 -1.70 11.82
N TYR A 145 7.63 -1.19 10.59
CA TYR A 145 7.42 -1.96 9.34
C TYR A 145 8.21 -3.28 9.32
N PHE A 146 9.47 -3.22 9.77
CA PHE A 146 10.38 -4.38 9.83
C PHE A 146 9.99 -5.43 10.88
N GLN A 147 9.05 -5.11 11.78
CA GLN A 147 8.54 -6.00 12.80
C GLN A 147 7.11 -6.49 12.50
N SER A 148 6.45 -5.92 11.49
CA SER A 148 5.05 -6.24 11.17
C SER A 148 4.87 -7.58 10.47
N SER A 149 5.68 -7.87 9.44
CA SER A 149 5.73 -9.16 8.76
C SER A 149 7.02 -9.30 7.95
N LYS A 150 7.43 -10.55 7.67
CA LYS A 150 8.57 -10.84 6.79
C LYS A 150 8.37 -10.22 5.41
N TYR A 151 7.16 -10.31 4.86
CA TYR A 151 6.82 -9.73 3.56
C TYR A 151 7.01 -8.21 3.52
N THR A 152 6.50 -7.52 4.54
CA THR A 152 6.63 -6.07 4.65
C THR A 152 8.11 -5.68 4.67
N ALA A 153 8.89 -6.29 5.55
CA ALA A 153 10.32 -6.00 5.66
C ALA A 153 11.07 -6.18 4.33
N LEU A 154 10.78 -7.27 3.60
CA LEU A 154 11.38 -7.54 2.29
C LEU A 154 10.90 -6.57 1.22
N SER A 155 9.62 -6.19 1.21
CA SER A 155 9.08 -5.22 0.24
C SER A 155 9.74 -3.85 0.39
N TRP A 156 9.99 -3.41 1.62
CA TRP A 156 10.73 -2.17 1.90
C TRP A 156 12.21 -2.25 1.51
N LYS A 157 12.85 -3.41 1.74
CA LYS A 157 14.23 -3.64 1.26
C LYS A 157 14.29 -3.64 -0.28
N LYS A 158 13.27 -4.19 -0.96
CA LYS A 158 13.16 -4.14 -2.41
C LYS A 158 12.97 -2.71 -2.89
N ALA A 159 12.14 -1.90 -2.23
CA ALA A 159 11.99 -0.48 -2.54
C ALA A 159 13.34 0.26 -2.49
N GLU A 160 14.15 0.02 -1.46
CA GLU A 160 15.50 0.61 -1.35
C GLU A 160 16.37 0.27 -2.56
N SER A 161 16.44 -1.02 -2.92
CA SER A 161 17.23 -1.50 -4.05
C SER A 161 16.73 -0.94 -5.39
N TRP A 162 15.42 -1.02 -5.65
CA TRP A 162 14.83 -0.54 -6.90
C TRP A 162 15.01 0.96 -7.08
N PHE A 163 14.77 1.75 -6.04
CA PHE A 163 14.97 3.20 -6.14
C PHE A 163 16.46 3.55 -6.32
N SER A 164 17.38 2.81 -5.71
CA SER A 164 18.83 3.05 -5.89
C SER A 164 19.35 2.79 -7.31
N GLU A 165 18.60 2.07 -8.15
CA GLU A 165 18.98 1.73 -9.53
C GLU A 165 18.05 2.36 -10.59
N ALA A 166 16.87 2.82 -10.21
CA ALA A 166 15.90 3.35 -11.16
C ALA A 166 16.41 4.65 -11.82
N PHE A 167 16.09 4.79 -13.11
CA PHE A 167 16.34 6.01 -13.90
C PHE A 167 15.19 7.01 -13.77
N THR A 168 13.95 6.51 -13.73
CA THR A 168 12.74 7.29 -13.57
C THR A 168 12.00 6.89 -12.31
N ILE A 169 11.56 7.88 -11.52
CA ILE A 169 10.55 7.71 -10.47
C ILE A 169 9.33 8.53 -10.84
N THR A 170 8.16 7.89 -10.86
CA THR A 170 6.87 8.56 -10.96
C THR A 170 6.13 8.42 -9.64
N ILE A 171 5.72 9.54 -9.05
CA ILE A 171 4.91 9.61 -7.83
C ILE A 171 3.46 9.89 -8.25
N PHE A 172 2.56 8.96 -7.97
CA PHE A 172 1.15 9.05 -8.38
C PHE A 172 0.24 9.22 -7.16
N GLY A 173 -0.46 10.36 -7.05
CA GLY A 173 -1.52 10.60 -6.05
C GLY A 173 -1.07 10.44 -4.59
N TYR A 174 0.21 10.70 -4.31
CA TYR A 174 0.80 10.53 -2.98
C TYR A 174 1.09 11.89 -2.33
N SER A 175 0.35 12.20 -1.27
CA SER A 175 0.44 13.48 -0.58
C SER A 175 1.62 13.59 0.40
N ALA A 176 2.44 12.54 0.54
CA ALA A 176 3.52 12.44 1.53
C ALA A 176 3.08 12.87 2.96
N PRO A 177 2.13 12.15 3.59
CA PRO A 177 1.63 12.52 4.90
C PRO A 177 2.75 12.49 5.95
N THR A 178 2.60 13.26 7.02
CA THR A 178 3.61 13.38 8.08
C THR A 178 3.94 12.06 8.77
N SER A 179 3.04 11.06 8.72
CA SER A 179 3.30 9.70 9.22
C SER A 179 4.28 8.89 8.38
N ASP A 180 4.48 9.23 7.11
CA ASP A 180 5.23 8.39 6.17
C ASP A 180 6.68 8.85 6.08
N ILE A 181 7.24 9.16 7.26
CA ILE A 181 8.62 9.60 7.46
C ILE A 181 9.59 8.62 6.80
N GLU A 182 9.31 7.32 6.86
CA GLU A 182 10.19 6.28 6.35
C GLU A 182 10.15 6.20 4.82
N ALA A 183 9.00 6.40 4.18
CA ALA A 183 8.90 6.50 2.71
C ALA A 183 9.71 7.69 2.19
N VAL A 184 9.51 8.85 2.81
CA VAL A 184 10.22 10.09 2.46
C VAL A 184 11.72 9.96 2.74
N SER A 185 12.08 9.41 3.91
CA SER A 185 13.47 9.16 4.28
C SER A 185 14.15 8.18 3.32
N LEU A 186 13.45 7.12 2.91
CA LEU A 186 13.94 6.17 1.92
C LEU A 186 14.25 6.87 0.61
N LEU A 187 13.28 7.59 0.03
CA LEU A 187 13.45 8.35 -1.21
C LEU A 187 14.60 9.35 -1.10
N ASN A 188 14.67 10.13 -0.02
CA ASN A 188 15.78 11.07 0.20
C ASN A 188 17.14 10.34 0.26
N LYS A 189 17.22 9.22 1.00
CA LYS A 189 18.45 8.44 1.17
C LYS A 189 18.94 7.81 -0.13
N VAL A 190 18.05 7.19 -0.90
CA VAL A 190 18.45 6.37 -2.06
C VAL A 190 18.45 7.14 -3.37
N TRP A 191 17.62 8.19 -3.48
CA TRP A 191 17.50 8.96 -4.70
C TRP A 191 18.32 10.24 -4.62
N LEU A 192 18.13 11.06 -3.58
CA LEU A 192 18.74 12.40 -3.49
C LEU A 192 20.20 12.40 -2.97
N HIS A 193 20.58 11.43 -2.15
CA HIS A 193 21.93 11.36 -1.60
C HIS A 193 22.96 10.68 -2.52
N ILE A 194 22.53 10.05 -3.63
CA ILE A 194 23.47 9.56 -4.65
C ILE A 194 23.80 10.74 -5.57
N SER A 195 24.70 11.61 -5.12
CA SER A 195 25.19 12.80 -5.85
C SER A 195 25.93 12.49 -7.15
N GLU A 196 26.08 11.21 -7.51
CA GLU A 196 26.82 10.74 -8.68
C GLU A 196 25.93 10.39 -9.87
N ARG A 197 24.59 10.49 -9.73
CA ARG A 197 23.65 10.21 -10.83
C ARG A 197 23.75 11.30 -11.90
N GLN A 198 24.27 10.93 -13.08
CA GLN A 198 24.39 11.86 -14.20
C GLN A 198 23.07 12.15 -14.91
N PHE A 199 22.12 11.20 -14.85
CA PHE A 199 20.81 11.34 -15.46
C PHE A 199 19.74 10.72 -14.56
N GLU A 200 18.71 11.49 -14.27
CA GLU A 200 17.54 11.06 -13.50
C GLU A 200 16.30 11.80 -14.00
N HIS A 201 15.14 11.15 -13.86
CA HIS A 201 13.86 11.76 -14.17
C HIS A 201 12.89 11.54 -13.02
N VAL A 202 12.28 12.62 -12.52
CA VAL A 202 11.23 12.56 -11.51
C VAL A 202 9.96 13.15 -12.10
N GLU A 203 8.88 12.39 -12.02
CA GLU A 203 7.55 12.78 -12.44
C GLU A 203 6.61 12.74 -11.23
N VAL A 204 5.75 13.75 -11.11
CA VAL A 204 4.71 13.79 -10.09
C VAL A 204 3.36 13.98 -10.78
N ILE A 205 2.48 13.00 -10.62
CA ILE A 205 1.12 13.01 -11.12
C ILE A 205 0.20 13.16 -9.91
N ASP A 206 -0.44 14.32 -9.79
CA ASP A 206 -1.40 14.61 -8.74
C ASP A 206 -2.68 15.18 -9.34
N ILE A 207 -3.77 15.14 -8.58
CA ILE A 207 -5.01 15.80 -8.96
C ILE A 207 -4.83 17.31 -8.89
N LEU A 208 -5.26 18.02 -9.94
CA LEU A 208 -5.36 19.48 -9.88
C LEU A 208 -6.33 19.83 -8.75
N MET A 209 -5.89 20.66 -7.78
CA MET A 209 -6.84 21.26 -6.84
C MET A 209 -7.81 22.11 -7.66
N SER A 210 -9.05 21.67 -7.77
CA SER A 210 -10.13 22.50 -8.30
C SER A 210 -10.28 23.70 -7.36
N SER A 211 -9.85 24.87 -7.84
CA SER A 211 -9.99 26.18 -7.20
C SER A 211 -11.44 26.61 -7.06
#